data_AF-A0A7Y3NI52-F1
#
_entry.id   AF-A0A7Y3NI52-F1
#
_cell.length_a   1.000
_cell.length_b   1.000
_cell.length_c   1.000
_cell.angle_alpha   90.00
_cell.angle_beta   90.00
_cell.angle_gamma   90.00
#
_symmetry.space_group_name_H-M   'P 1'
#
loop_
_entity.id
_entity.type
_entity.pdbx_description
1 polymer ?
#
loop_
_entity_poly.entity_id
_entity_poly.type
_entity_poly.pdbx_seq_one_letter_code
_entity_poly.pdbx_strand_id
1 'polypeptide(L)'
;MASKRNRGTSWEYIVQKKGVLAKPVSLSFPTEKEGDAYCAHLEKLLDAGIVPEEFKVKTKEPATLGSSISDYIKSEHITDDDIGWLRAMESVIGSRTLDRVNYLWADGWVKDLKVMGGAPSTIRKKVGALARCLDWVVRRSDTMLAANPLRMLPKRYATTATGRKDVERDRRLCEGEEARILSILSKEKPEGRERALTLKDAPELRLMFILALETAMRMREIYTLTKDQIDLGCRTIFLEKTKNGSKRQVPMSSVAISVVKEYLTAHSGDRLFTIWNGDASPAHLRYLSNKLSSQWSRIFSAAGCQDLRFHDLRHEAVSRMFERTKWSDVKIAKVSGHTSTKMLMRYANLRASDLAESMW
;
A
#
# COMPACT_ATOMS: atom_id res chain seq x y z
N MET A 1 43.81 31.54 21.15
CA MET A 1 44.68 31.28 22.29
C MET A 1 43.83 30.74 23.43
N ALA A 2 44.08 29.47 23.77
CA ALA A 2 43.46 28.76 24.87
C ALA A 2 43.78 29.43 26.20
N SER A 3 42.79 29.61 27.07
CA SER A 3 43.04 30.06 28.43
C SER A 3 43.42 28.87 29.30
N LYS A 4 44.52 28.96 30.06
CA LYS A 4 44.95 27.91 30.98
C LYS A 4 44.83 28.32 32.45
N ARG A 5 44.54 27.36 33.32
CA ARG A 5 44.41 27.53 34.78
C ARG A 5 45.04 26.35 35.51
N ASN A 6 45.90 26.63 36.49
CA ASN A 6 46.46 25.61 37.37
C ASN A 6 45.44 25.26 38.48
N ARG A 7 45.16 23.95 38.67
CA ARG A 7 44.28 23.43 39.73
C ARG A 7 45.02 22.66 40.83
N GLY A 8 46.34 22.83 40.93
CA GLY A 8 47.20 22.19 41.93
C GLY A 8 47.72 20.83 41.47
N THR A 9 46.82 19.90 41.13
CA THR A 9 47.16 18.54 40.67
C THR A 9 47.10 18.36 39.16
N SER A 10 46.58 19.35 38.44
CA SER A 10 46.41 19.32 36.98
C SER A 10 46.29 20.73 36.41
N TRP A 11 46.49 20.82 35.10
CA TRP A 11 46.31 22.02 34.31
C TRP A 11 45.06 21.93 33.45
N GLU A 12 44.15 22.89 33.62
CA GLU A 12 42.93 22.98 32.82
C GLU A 12 43.12 24.00 31.69
N TYR A 13 42.69 23.63 30.49
CA TYR A 13 42.72 24.46 29.30
C TYR A 13 41.31 24.62 28.76
N ILE A 14 40.93 25.85 28.41
CA ILE A 14 39.66 26.15 27.75
C ILE A 14 39.99 26.72 26.37
N VAL A 15 39.62 25.96 25.33
CA VAL A 15 39.80 26.35 23.93
C VAL A 15 38.47 26.85 23.39
N GLN A 16 38.48 28.08 22.86
CA GLN A 16 37.31 28.70 22.25
C GLN A 16 37.67 29.23 20.87
N LYS A 17 36.83 28.93 19.89
CA LYS A 17 36.95 29.50 18.56
C LYS A 17 35.60 29.79 17.94
N LYS A 18 35.20 31.06 18.02
CA LYS A 18 33.93 31.54 17.46
C LYS A 18 33.86 31.20 15.97
N GLY A 19 32.76 30.59 15.53
CA GLY A 19 32.52 30.21 14.14
C GLY A 19 33.07 28.83 13.72
N VAL A 20 33.94 28.19 14.53
CA VAL A 20 34.50 26.86 14.25
C VAL A 20 34.05 25.82 15.29
N LEU A 21 34.09 26.19 16.57
CA LEU A 21 33.59 25.35 17.66
C LEU A 21 32.19 25.82 18.09
N ALA A 22 31.24 24.88 18.20
CA ALA A 22 29.87 25.17 18.65
C ALA A 22 29.78 25.51 20.16
N LYS A 23 30.69 24.96 20.97
CA LYS A 23 30.84 25.24 22.41
C LYS A 23 32.33 25.27 22.79
N PRO A 24 32.72 26.00 23.85
CA PRO A 24 34.06 25.90 24.44
C PRO A 24 34.42 24.46 24.80
N VAL A 25 35.64 24.04 24.47
CA VAL A 25 36.17 22.74 24.87
C VAL A 25 37.04 22.93 26.11
N SER A 26 36.75 22.20 27.19
CA SER A 26 37.61 22.15 28.38
C SER A 26 38.39 20.85 28.38
N LEU A 27 39.71 20.94 28.59
CA LEU A 27 40.66 19.84 28.63
C LEU A 27 41.47 19.93 29.92
N SER A 28 41.89 18.80 30.46
CA SER A 28 42.74 18.75 31.66
C SER A 28 43.93 17.83 31.44
N PHE A 29 45.11 18.32 31.80
CA PHE A 29 46.38 17.61 31.60
C PHE A 29 47.16 17.51 32.92
N PRO A 30 47.93 16.43 33.15
CA PRO A 30 48.80 16.31 34.32
C PRO A 30 49.92 17.35 34.36
N THR A 31 50.45 17.74 33.19
CA THR A 31 51.56 18.71 33.09
C THR A 31 51.23 19.86 32.15
N GLU A 32 51.77 21.04 32.47
CA GLU A 32 51.61 22.26 31.65
C GLU A 32 52.19 22.07 30.24
N LYS A 33 53.36 21.43 30.13
CA LYS A 33 54.05 21.19 28.86
C LYS A 33 53.22 20.35 27.89
N GLU A 34 52.54 19.32 28.42
CA GLU A 34 51.66 18.46 27.63
C GLU A 34 50.40 19.20 27.17
N GLY A 35 49.79 19.95 28.07
CA GLY A 35 48.61 20.76 27.75
C GLY A 35 48.89 21.87 26.73
N ASP A 36 50.02 22.56 26.87
CA ASP A 36 50.46 23.59 25.91
C ASP A 36 50.71 22.98 24.52
N ALA A 37 51.39 21.81 24.44
CA ALA A 37 51.66 21.13 23.18
C ALA A 37 50.38 20.64 22.49
N TYR A 38 49.45 20.03 23.24
CA TYR A 38 48.18 19.56 22.69
C TYR A 38 47.30 20.73 22.23
N CYS A 39 47.18 21.78 23.05
CA CYS A 39 46.37 22.94 22.68
C CYS A 39 46.94 23.69 21.47
N ALA A 40 48.27 23.82 21.35
CA ALA A 40 48.90 24.42 20.18
C ALA A 40 48.63 23.60 18.90
N HIS A 41 48.60 22.27 18.99
CA HIS A 41 48.23 21.41 17.87
C HIS A 41 46.74 21.54 17.51
N LEU A 42 45.85 21.51 18.52
CA LEU A 42 44.42 21.67 18.34
C LEU A 42 44.08 23.04 17.74
N GLU A 43 44.71 24.12 18.18
CA GLU A 43 44.50 25.46 17.63
C GLU A 43 44.90 25.54 16.15
N LYS A 44 46.02 24.91 15.75
CA LYS A 44 46.42 24.82 14.33
C LYS A 44 45.40 24.08 13.47
N LEU A 45 44.84 22.99 13.98
CA LEU A 45 43.77 22.25 13.29
C LEU A 45 42.53 23.14 13.14
N LEU A 46 42.13 23.82 14.21
CA LEU A 46 41.00 24.74 14.19
C LEU A 46 41.26 25.98 13.31
N ASP A 47 42.52 26.44 13.15
CA ASP A 47 42.95 27.50 12.20
C ASP A 47 42.78 27.05 10.76
N ALA A 48 43.04 25.78 10.47
CA ALA A 48 42.73 25.17 9.17
C ALA A 48 41.24 24.84 8.97
N GLY A 49 40.37 25.14 9.94
CA GLY A 49 38.94 24.82 9.90
C GLY A 49 38.62 23.34 10.15
N ILE A 50 39.60 22.56 10.59
CA ILE A 50 39.46 21.13 10.87
C ILE A 50 39.09 20.95 12.34
N VAL A 51 37.89 20.42 12.60
CA VAL A 51 37.43 20.07 13.96
C VAL A 51 37.61 18.57 14.17
N PRO A 52 38.44 18.11 15.13
CA PRO A 52 38.56 16.69 15.47
C PRO A 52 37.21 16.07 15.86
N GLU A 53 37.02 14.79 15.53
CA GLU A 53 35.72 14.12 15.64
C GLU A 53 35.18 14.09 17.08
N GLU A 54 36.08 13.97 18.07
CA GLU A 54 35.79 14.02 19.50
C GLU A 54 35.19 15.35 19.98
N PHE A 55 35.41 16.45 19.24
CA PHE A 55 34.91 17.79 19.59
C PHE A 55 33.77 18.26 18.68
N LYS A 56 33.38 17.47 17.67
CA LYS A 56 32.16 17.72 16.90
C LYS A 56 30.98 17.47 17.81
N VAL A 57 30.35 18.54 18.29
CA VAL A 57 29.04 18.44 18.94
C VAL A 57 28.10 17.81 17.92
N LYS A 58 27.63 16.57 18.17
CA LYS A 58 26.52 15.96 17.43
C LYS A 58 25.22 16.70 17.78
N THR A 59 25.13 17.99 17.45
CA THR A 59 23.89 18.76 17.42
C THR A 59 23.12 18.37 16.16
N LYS A 60 22.59 17.14 16.15
CA LYS A 60 21.34 16.86 15.46
C LYS A 60 20.33 16.60 16.57
N GLU A 61 19.18 17.25 16.51
CA GLU A 61 18.02 16.80 17.28
C GLU A 61 17.91 15.27 17.18
N PRO A 62 17.60 14.57 18.29
CA PRO A 62 17.56 13.12 18.27
C PRO A 62 16.61 12.70 17.14
N ALA A 63 17.16 11.99 16.15
CA ALA A 63 16.39 11.57 14.99
C ALA A 63 15.14 10.82 15.48
N THR A 64 13.99 11.20 14.93
CA THR A 64 12.70 10.63 15.32
C THR A 64 12.23 9.64 14.27
N LEU A 65 11.25 8.81 14.61
CA LEU A 65 10.56 7.99 13.62
C LEU A 65 9.92 8.85 12.54
N GLY A 66 9.32 10.00 12.91
CA GLY A 66 8.67 10.89 11.95
C GLY A 66 9.65 11.47 10.94
N SER A 67 10.76 12.06 11.43
CA SER A 67 11.80 12.57 10.53
C SER A 67 12.39 11.46 9.65
N SER A 68 12.63 10.28 10.22
CA SER A 68 13.15 9.12 9.47
C SER A 68 12.20 8.61 8.39
N ILE A 69 10.89 8.57 8.68
CA ILE A 69 9.84 8.21 7.72
C ILE A 69 9.79 9.23 6.59
N SER A 70 9.76 10.52 6.93
CA SER A 70 9.77 11.62 5.96
C SER A 70 10.99 11.57 5.05
N ASP A 71 12.18 11.31 5.61
CA ASP A 71 13.43 11.21 4.84
C ASP A 71 13.47 9.95 3.96
N TYR A 72 12.99 8.82 4.47
CA TYR A 72 12.86 7.58 3.71
C TYR A 72 11.92 7.77 2.50
N ILE A 73 10.76 8.40 2.71
CA ILE A 73 9.79 8.70 1.64
C ILE A 73 10.38 9.61 0.57
N LYS A 74 11.21 10.58 0.95
CA LYS A 74 11.85 11.52 0.01
C LYS A 74 13.01 10.89 -0.75
N SER A 75 13.75 9.98 -0.11
CA SER A 75 15.03 9.46 -0.60
C SER A 75 14.87 8.18 -1.43
N GLU A 76 13.84 7.37 -1.17
CA GLU A 76 13.68 6.05 -1.75
C GLU A 76 12.42 5.93 -2.60
N HIS A 77 12.49 5.09 -3.65
CA HIS A 77 11.31 4.75 -4.43
C HIS A 77 10.44 3.73 -3.69
N ILE A 78 9.33 4.20 -3.11
CA ILE A 78 8.45 3.41 -2.26
C ILE A 78 7.07 3.31 -2.91
N THR A 79 6.39 2.18 -2.71
CA THR A 79 5.03 1.98 -3.24
C THR A 79 4.04 2.93 -2.56
N ASP A 80 3.05 3.47 -3.29
CA ASP A 80 2.09 4.39 -2.66
C ASP A 80 1.28 3.77 -1.51
N ASP A 81 1.10 2.44 -1.50
CA ASP A 81 0.42 1.75 -0.39
C ASP A 81 1.26 1.89 0.87
N ASP A 82 2.57 1.69 0.77
CA ASP A 82 3.48 1.85 1.89
C ASP A 82 3.63 3.30 2.31
N ILE A 83 3.70 4.25 1.37
CA ILE A 83 3.67 5.69 1.69
C ILE A 83 2.40 6.02 2.48
N GLY A 84 1.25 5.48 2.07
CA GLY A 84 -0.01 5.64 2.79
C GLY A 84 0.05 5.11 4.22
N TRP A 85 0.60 3.90 4.42
CA TRP A 85 0.79 3.35 5.76
C TRP A 85 1.77 4.17 6.60
N LEU A 86 2.91 4.54 6.02
CA LEU A 86 3.97 5.29 6.68
C LEU A 86 3.48 6.67 7.15
N ARG A 87 2.80 7.44 6.29
CA ARG A 87 2.21 8.73 6.66
C ARG A 87 1.12 8.60 7.72
N ALA A 88 0.31 7.55 7.65
CA ALA A 88 -0.70 7.28 8.68
C ALA A 88 -0.07 6.89 10.03
N MET A 89 1.13 6.32 10.03
CA MET A 89 1.89 6.00 11.25
C MET A 89 2.64 7.20 11.78
N GLU A 90 3.13 8.10 10.92
CA GLU A 90 3.84 9.33 11.30
C GLU A 90 3.05 10.17 12.31
N SER A 91 1.72 10.29 12.14
CA SER A 91 0.87 11.02 13.11
C SER A 91 0.72 10.34 14.47
N VAL A 92 0.97 9.04 14.56
CA VAL A 92 0.73 8.24 15.78
C VAL A 92 2.03 7.95 16.54
N ILE A 93 3.10 7.61 15.83
CA ILE A 93 4.38 7.19 16.41
C ILE A 93 5.55 8.12 16.02
N GLY A 94 5.31 9.16 15.22
CA GLY A 94 6.36 10.00 14.65
C GLY A 94 7.19 10.78 15.66
N SER A 95 6.61 11.19 16.80
CA SER A 95 7.32 11.92 17.85
C SER A 95 8.33 11.07 18.63
N ARG A 96 8.36 9.76 18.41
CA ARG A 96 9.26 8.84 19.12
C ARG A 96 10.69 8.97 18.60
N THR A 97 11.63 9.15 19.50
CA THR A 97 13.07 9.19 19.21
C THR A 97 13.62 7.79 18.91
N LEU A 98 14.57 7.69 17.98
CA LEU A 98 15.11 6.40 17.51
C LEU A 98 15.84 5.59 18.59
N ASP A 99 16.43 6.23 19.61
CA ASP A 99 17.03 5.57 20.77
C ASP A 99 16.02 4.76 21.60
N ARG A 100 14.74 5.15 21.55
CA ARG A 100 13.62 4.46 22.22
C ARG A 100 12.93 3.43 21.34
N VAL A 101 13.41 3.21 20.12
CA VAL A 101 12.90 2.23 19.17
C VAL A 101 13.66 0.92 19.38
N ASN A 102 13.21 0.14 20.38
CA ASN A 102 13.80 -1.15 20.73
C ASN A 102 12.76 -2.29 20.60
N TYR A 103 13.16 -3.52 20.94
CA TYR A 103 12.28 -4.69 20.86
C TYR A 103 11.02 -4.56 21.72
N LEU A 104 11.15 -4.05 22.96
CA LEU A 104 10.03 -3.87 23.87
C LEU A 104 8.99 -2.89 23.29
N TRP A 105 9.46 -1.81 22.68
CA TRP A 105 8.59 -0.90 21.96
C TRP A 105 7.91 -1.58 20.76
N ALA A 106 8.66 -2.33 19.94
CA ALA A 106 8.12 -3.01 18.77
C ALA A 106 7.01 -4.01 19.14
N ASP A 107 7.24 -4.82 20.19
CA ASP A 107 6.25 -5.77 20.70
C ASP A 107 5.02 -5.06 21.28
N GLY A 108 5.24 -4.01 22.08
CA GLY A 108 4.17 -3.16 22.62
C GLY A 108 3.31 -2.52 21.51
N TRP A 109 3.95 -1.97 20.49
CA TRP A 109 3.27 -1.37 19.34
C TRP A 109 2.40 -2.38 18.58
N VAL A 110 2.89 -3.61 18.38
CA VAL A 110 2.09 -4.68 17.77
C VAL A 110 0.91 -5.07 18.65
N LYS A 111 1.07 -5.12 19.97
CA LYS A 111 -0.03 -5.36 20.91
C LYS A 111 -1.08 -4.25 20.84
N ASP A 112 -0.66 -2.99 20.80
CA ASP A 112 -1.59 -1.84 20.65
C ASP A 112 -2.39 -1.93 19.35
N LEU A 113 -1.74 -2.30 18.24
CA LEU A 113 -2.41 -2.52 16.96
C LEU A 113 -3.48 -3.63 17.02
N LYS A 114 -3.26 -4.67 17.84
CA LYS A 114 -4.25 -5.74 18.07
C LYS A 114 -5.41 -5.25 18.94
N VAL A 115 -5.12 -4.51 20.01
CA VAL A 115 -6.13 -3.94 20.92
C VAL A 115 -7.04 -2.97 20.17
N MET A 116 -6.49 -2.16 19.28
CA MET A 116 -7.25 -1.29 18.37
C MET A 116 -8.04 -2.06 17.29
N GLY A 117 -8.05 -3.39 17.31
CA GLY A 117 -8.85 -4.21 16.42
C GLY A 117 -8.27 -4.38 15.01
N GLY A 118 -6.98 -4.14 14.81
CA GLY A 118 -6.34 -4.35 13.51
C GLY A 118 -6.43 -5.80 13.03
N ALA A 119 -6.90 -6.01 11.79
CA ALA A 119 -6.86 -7.33 11.16
C ALA A 119 -5.39 -7.80 10.97
N PRO A 120 -5.09 -9.12 11.05
CA PRO A 120 -3.72 -9.61 10.93
C PRO A 120 -3.00 -9.20 9.63
N SER A 121 -3.71 -9.12 8.51
CA SER A 121 -3.19 -8.61 7.23
C SER A 121 -2.81 -7.13 7.31
N THR A 122 -3.66 -6.31 7.95
CA THR A 122 -3.39 -4.88 8.18
C THR A 122 -2.19 -4.66 9.09
N ILE A 123 -2.08 -5.43 10.19
CA ILE A 123 -0.93 -5.35 11.10
C ILE A 123 0.36 -5.69 10.35
N ARG A 124 0.38 -6.78 9.58
CA ARG A 124 1.54 -7.16 8.75
C ARG A 124 1.95 -6.08 7.75
N LYS A 125 0.98 -5.39 7.11
CA LYS A 125 1.26 -4.29 6.18
C LYS A 125 1.91 -3.10 6.88
N LYS A 126 1.36 -2.67 8.03
CA LYS A 126 1.93 -1.58 8.83
C LYS A 126 3.34 -1.90 9.32
N VAL A 127 3.51 -3.06 9.96
CA VAL A 127 4.81 -3.52 10.45
C VAL A 127 5.81 -3.68 9.31
N GLY A 128 5.41 -4.25 8.18
CA GLY A 128 6.28 -4.46 7.03
C GLY A 128 6.71 -3.18 6.32
N ALA A 129 5.86 -2.15 6.27
CA ALA A 129 6.20 -0.84 5.75
C ALA A 129 7.21 -0.14 6.67
N LEU A 130 6.95 -0.11 7.98
CA LEU A 130 7.86 0.51 8.94
C LEU A 130 9.19 -0.25 9.06
N ALA A 131 9.16 -1.59 9.00
CA ALA A 131 10.37 -2.40 9.04
C ALA A 131 11.33 -2.06 7.90
N ARG A 132 10.83 -1.82 6.68
CA ARG A 132 11.69 -1.39 5.56
C ARG A 132 12.27 0.00 5.75
N CYS A 133 11.48 0.92 6.31
CA CYS A 133 11.97 2.24 6.70
C CYS A 133 13.11 2.10 7.75
N LEU A 134 12.93 1.26 8.77
CA LEU A 134 13.97 1.05 9.78
C LEU A 134 15.19 0.30 9.23
N ASP A 135 15.03 -0.63 8.29
CA ASP A 135 16.16 -1.24 7.59
C ASP A 135 16.99 -0.19 6.84
N TRP A 136 16.33 0.79 6.22
CA TRP A 136 17.00 1.91 5.56
C TRP A 136 17.71 2.82 6.57
N VAL A 137 17.08 3.13 7.70
CA VAL A 137 17.68 3.92 8.80
C VAL A 137 18.94 3.25 9.35
N VAL A 138 18.90 1.95 9.65
CA VAL A 138 20.04 1.19 10.21
C VAL A 138 21.23 1.16 9.25
N ARG A 139 20.98 1.12 7.93
CA ARG A 139 22.06 1.13 6.92
C ARG A 139 22.77 2.48 6.82
N ARG A 140 22.13 3.55 7.28
CA ARG A 140 22.77 4.87 7.35
C ARG A 140 23.60 4.93 8.63
N SER A 141 24.92 4.98 8.45
CA SER A 141 25.91 5.00 9.54
C SER A 141 25.84 6.23 10.47
N ASP A 142 24.92 7.17 10.21
CA ASP A 142 24.70 8.40 10.97
C ASP A 142 23.64 8.29 12.07
N THR A 143 23.04 7.10 12.30
CA THR A 143 21.91 6.93 13.24
C THR A 143 22.25 6.08 14.47
N MET A 144 21.53 6.32 15.58
CA MET A 144 21.69 5.61 16.86
C MET A 144 20.99 4.22 16.88
N LEU A 145 20.28 3.86 15.81
CA LEU A 145 19.54 2.60 15.75
C LEU A 145 20.47 1.48 15.29
N ALA A 146 21.01 0.70 16.24
CA ALA A 146 21.98 -0.35 15.95
C ALA A 146 21.39 -1.55 15.17
N ALA A 147 20.11 -1.85 15.38
CA ALA A 147 19.42 -2.95 14.72
C ALA A 147 17.94 -2.64 14.56
N ASN A 148 17.28 -3.29 13.59
CA ASN A 148 15.85 -3.12 13.37
C ASN A 148 15.04 -4.02 14.31
N PRO A 149 14.36 -3.47 15.34
CA PRO A 149 13.62 -4.28 16.30
C PRO A 149 12.40 -4.99 15.70
N LEU A 150 11.83 -4.45 14.60
CA LEU A 150 10.67 -5.06 13.94
C LEU A 150 11.03 -6.38 13.24
N ARG A 151 12.31 -6.59 12.90
CA ARG A 151 12.81 -7.85 12.31
C ARG A 151 13.01 -8.94 13.36
N MET A 152 13.05 -8.57 14.63
CA MET A 152 13.20 -9.49 15.76
C MET A 152 11.86 -10.02 16.29
N LEU A 153 10.73 -9.50 15.79
CA LEU A 153 9.40 -9.94 16.18
C LEU A 153 9.20 -11.45 15.87
N PRO A 154 8.49 -12.18 16.74
CA PRO A 154 8.28 -13.61 16.54
C PRO A 154 7.49 -13.89 15.27
N LYS A 155 7.65 -15.10 14.71
CA LYS A 155 6.76 -15.58 13.64
C LYS A 155 5.31 -15.48 14.13
N ARG A 156 4.40 -15.05 13.25
CA ARG A 156 2.97 -14.85 13.56
C ARG A 156 2.69 -13.76 14.62
N TYR A 157 3.57 -12.77 14.77
CA TYR A 157 3.34 -11.60 15.64
C TYR A 157 1.98 -10.92 15.42
N ALA A 158 1.39 -11.00 14.23
CA ALA A 158 0.10 -10.38 13.91
C ALA A 158 -1.12 -11.24 14.28
N THR A 159 -0.93 -12.51 14.63
CA THR A 159 -2.04 -13.40 15.02
C THR A 159 -2.55 -13.01 16.41
N THR A 160 -3.88 -12.92 16.56
CA THR A 160 -4.52 -12.67 17.85
C THR A 160 -5.01 -13.97 18.45
N ALA A 161 -4.96 -14.10 19.79
CA ALA A 161 -5.61 -15.20 20.50
C ALA A 161 -7.15 -15.13 20.35
N THR A 162 -7.70 -13.94 20.07
CA THR A 162 -9.13 -13.66 19.89
C THR A 162 -9.74 -14.18 18.59
N GLY A 163 -9.07 -15.07 17.86
CA GLY A 163 -9.66 -15.80 16.73
C GLY A 163 -9.95 -14.99 15.46
N ARG A 164 -9.56 -13.70 15.37
CA ARG A 164 -9.66 -12.94 14.11
C ARG A 164 -8.69 -13.51 13.08
N LYS A 165 -9.18 -14.45 12.27
CA LYS A 165 -8.49 -14.98 11.10
C LYS A 165 -8.70 -14.01 9.93
N ASP A 166 -7.69 -13.94 9.08
CA ASP A 166 -7.82 -13.35 7.75
C ASP A 166 -8.70 -14.33 6.95
N VAL A 167 -10.02 -14.16 7.03
CA VAL A 167 -10.95 -14.98 6.24
C VAL A 167 -10.93 -14.41 4.84
N GLU A 168 -10.25 -15.11 3.94
CA GLU A 168 -10.35 -14.81 2.52
C GLU A 168 -11.79 -15.10 2.08
N ARG A 169 -12.39 -14.14 1.37
CA ARG A 169 -13.80 -14.17 1.02
C ARG A 169 -14.03 -14.97 -0.27
N ASP A 170 -15.04 -15.82 -0.26
CA ASP A 170 -15.41 -16.79 -1.31
C ASP A 170 -16.84 -16.56 -1.86
N ARG A 171 -17.41 -15.38 -1.61
CA ARG A 171 -18.77 -15.02 -2.02
C ARG A 171 -18.93 -15.07 -3.55
N ARG A 172 -19.90 -15.87 -4.02
CA ARG A 172 -20.35 -16.00 -5.42
C ARG A 172 -21.78 -15.48 -5.58
N LEU A 173 -22.18 -15.07 -6.79
CA LEU A 173 -23.56 -14.66 -7.04
C LEU A 173 -24.52 -15.83 -6.84
N CYS A 174 -25.57 -15.62 -6.05
CA CYS A 174 -26.67 -16.58 -5.89
C CYS A 174 -27.70 -16.43 -7.03
N GLU A 175 -28.56 -17.43 -7.16
CA GLU A 175 -29.64 -17.42 -8.15
C GLU A 175 -30.53 -16.17 -8.02
N GLY A 176 -30.85 -15.54 -9.15
CA GLY A 176 -31.64 -14.31 -9.22
C GLY A 176 -30.92 -13.03 -8.76
N GLU A 177 -29.77 -13.09 -8.10
CA GLU A 177 -29.05 -11.87 -7.67
C GLU A 177 -28.61 -11.02 -8.86
N GLU A 178 -28.10 -11.66 -9.91
CA GLU A 178 -27.69 -10.96 -11.14
C GLU A 178 -28.86 -10.19 -11.77
N ALA A 179 -30.03 -10.84 -11.88
CA ALA A 179 -31.24 -10.23 -12.43
C ALA A 179 -31.69 -9.04 -11.57
N ARG A 180 -31.74 -9.21 -10.24
CA ARG A 180 -32.10 -8.10 -9.32
C ARG A 180 -31.12 -6.94 -9.43
N ILE A 181 -29.82 -7.19 -9.53
CA ILE A 181 -28.82 -6.13 -9.71
C ILE A 181 -29.03 -5.41 -11.05
N LEU A 182 -29.28 -6.14 -12.14
CA LEU A 182 -29.57 -5.56 -13.44
C LEU A 182 -30.85 -4.70 -13.41
N SER A 183 -31.91 -5.13 -12.73
CA SER A 183 -33.13 -4.34 -12.49
C SER A 183 -32.84 -3.01 -11.80
N ILE A 184 -32.00 -3.02 -10.73
CA ILE A 184 -31.57 -1.79 -10.06
C ILE A 184 -30.83 -0.85 -11.02
N LEU A 185 -29.96 -1.41 -11.88
CA LEU A 185 -29.20 -0.64 -12.87
C LEU A 185 -30.09 -0.10 -13.99
N SER A 186 -31.20 -0.77 -14.31
CA SER A 186 -32.26 -0.28 -15.19
C SER A 186 -33.18 0.76 -14.53
N LYS A 187 -32.86 1.22 -13.31
CA LYS A 187 -33.63 2.18 -12.51
C LYS A 187 -35.03 1.67 -12.11
N GLU A 188 -35.20 0.35 -12.04
CA GLU A 188 -36.43 -0.22 -11.50
C GLU A 188 -36.52 0.01 -9.98
N LYS A 189 -37.75 0.00 -9.48
CA LYS A 189 -38.04 0.18 -8.06
C LYS A 189 -37.64 -1.10 -7.30
N PRO A 190 -36.74 -1.02 -6.29
CA PRO A 190 -36.42 -2.17 -5.45
C PRO A 190 -37.62 -2.61 -4.62
N GLU A 191 -37.73 -3.92 -4.37
CA GLU A 191 -38.69 -4.47 -3.41
C GLU A 191 -38.48 -3.85 -2.01
N GLY A 192 -39.58 -3.45 -1.36
CA GLY A 192 -39.53 -2.85 -0.02
C GLY A 192 -39.00 -1.40 0.05
N ARG A 193 -38.77 -0.71 -1.09
CA ARG A 193 -38.45 0.73 -1.12
C ARG A 193 -39.51 1.52 -1.85
N GLU A 194 -39.76 2.76 -1.43
CA GLU A 194 -40.77 3.63 -2.06
C GLU A 194 -40.36 4.12 -3.46
N ARG A 195 -39.06 4.28 -3.72
CA ARG A 195 -38.52 4.85 -4.96
C ARG A 195 -37.29 4.10 -5.48
N ALA A 196 -37.06 4.22 -6.79
CA ALA A 196 -35.84 3.75 -7.45
C ALA A 196 -34.58 4.46 -6.90
N LEU A 197 -33.43 3.79 -7.00
CA LEU A 197 -32.16 4.37 -6.61
C LEU A 197 -31.73 5.43 -7.64
N THR A 198 -31.41 6.64 -7.17
CA THR A 198 -30.89 7.68 -8.06
C THR A 198 -29.47 7.33 -8.51
N LEU A 199 -29.35 6.86 -9.74
CA LEU A 199 -28.10 6.53 -10.41
C LEU A 199 -27.89 7.50 -11.58
N LYS A 200 -26.98 8.47 -11.42
CA LYS A 200 -26.66 9.45 -12.48
C LYS A 200 -26.16 8.76 -13.74
N ASP A 201 -25.22 7.83 -13.57
CA ASP A 201 -24.49 7.18 -14.66
C ASP A 201 -24.91 5.71 -14.83
N ALA A 202 -26.21 5.44 -14.78
CA ALA A 202 -26.74 4.07 -14.82
C ALA A 202 -26.26 3.22 -16.02
N PRO A 203 -26.18 3.76 -17.26
CA PRO A 203 -25.64 3.01 -18.40
C PRO A 203 -24.18 2.59 -18.21
N GLU A 204 -23.34 3.47 -17.67
CA GLU A 204 -21.93 3.18 -17.35
C GLU A 204 -21.80 2.10 -16.29
N LEU A 205 -22.61 2.17 -15.23
CA LEU A 205 -22.60 1.18 -14.16
C LEU A 205 -23.04 -0.19 -14.69
N ARG A 206 -24.02 -0.24 -15.59
CA ARG A 206 -24.45 -1.46 -16.27
C ARG A 206 -23.34 -2.06 -17.13
N LEU A 207 -22.68 -1.25 -17.96
CA LEU A 207 -21.52 -1.69 -18.73
C LEU A 207 -20.42 -2.25 -17.82
N MET A 208 -20.09 -1.52 -16.75
CA MET A 208 -19.04 -1.94 -15.80
C MET A 208 -19.38 -3.26 -15.09
N PHE A 209 -20.65 -3.48 -14.70
CA PHE A 209 -21.10 -4.72 -14.08
C PHE A 209 -20.92 -5.93 -15.01
N ILE A 210 -21.38 -5.79 -16.25
CA ILE A 210 -21.33 -6.87 -17.24
C ILE A 210 -19.89 -7.17 -17.62
N LEU A 211 -19.07 -6.14 -17.86
CA LEU A 211 -17.64 -6.34 -18.10
C LEU A 211 -16.97 -7.06 -16.92
N ALA A 212 -17.30 -6.74 -15.67
CA ALA A 212 -16.72 -7.43 -14.51
C ALA A 212 -17.02 -8.93 -14.51
N LEU A 213 -18.26 -9.32 -14.83
CA LEU A 213 -18.70 -10.72 -14.87
C LEU A 213 -18.16 -11.51 -16.07
N GLU A 214 -18.04 -10.86 -17.23
CA GLU A 214 -17.68 -11.54 -18.48
C GLU A 214 -16.17 -11.60 -18.73
N THR A 215 -15.39 -10.73 -18.10
CA THR A 215 -13.95 -10.57 -18.41
C THR A 215 -13.02 -10.84 -17.23
N ALA A 216 -13.57 -10.97 -16.02
CA ALA A 216 -12.82 -11.04 -14.77
C ALA A 216 -11.87 -9.86 -14.52
N MET A 217 -12.03 -8.72 -15.20
CA MET A 217 -11.20 -7.54 -14.98
C MET A 217 -11.36 -6.97 -13.56
N ARG A 218 -10.30 -6.36 -13.02
CA ARG A 218 -10.38 -5.63 -11.75
C ARG A 218 -11.18 -4.34 -11.95
N MET A 219 -11.89 -3.87 -10.91
CA MET A 219 -12.66 -2.61 -10.96
C MET A 219 -11.87 -1.45 -11.59
N ARG A 220 -10.61 -1.26 -11.15
CA ARG A 220 -9.73 -0.22 -11.71
C ARG A 220 -9.43 -0.41 -13.19
N GLU A 221 -9.16 -1.64 -13.61
CA GLU A 221 -8.94 -1.94 -15.03
C GLU A 221 -10.17 -1.61 -15.89
N ILE A 222 -11.38 -1.72 -15.32
CA ILE A 222 -12.63 -1.41 -16.02
C ILE A 222 -12.86 0.10 -16.06
N TYR A 223 -12.93 0.80 -14.92
CA TYR A 223 -13.32 2.21 -14.95
C TYR A 223 -12.29 3.12 -15.62
N THR A 224 -11.02 2.71 -15.72
CA THR A 224 -9.99 3.47 -16.46
C THR A 224 -9.87 3.08 -17.93
N LEU A 225 -10.72 2.18 -18.43
CA LEU A 225 -10.67 1.68 -19.79
C LEU A 225 -10.99 2.80 -20.80
N THR A 226 -10.22 2.86 -21.88
CA THR A 226 -10.42 3.80 -22.99
C THR A 226 -11.01 3.10 -24.22
N LYS A 227 -11.61 3.86 -25.14
CA LYS A 227 -12.28 3.29 -26.33
C LYS A 227 -11.29 2.60 -27.27
N ASP A 228 -10.09 3.16 -27.40
CA ASP A 228 -8.94 2.66 -28.17
C ASP A 228 -8.39 1.32 -27.65
N GLN A 229 -8.65 0.97 -26.40
CA GLN A 229 -8.28 -0.34 -25.84
C GLN A 229 -9.24 -1.47 -26.26
N ILE A 230 -10.38 -1.15 -26.89
CA ILE A 230 -11.42 -2.11 -27.27
C ILE A 230 -11.32 -2.42 -28.76
N ASP A 231 -10.98 -3.66 -29.08
CA ASP A 231 -11.03 -4.18 -30.43
C ASP A 231 -12.28 -5.08 -30.60
N LEU A 232 -13.32 -4.51 -31.22
CA LEU A 232 -14.56 -5.22 -31.52
C LEU A 232 -14.42 -6.27 -32.63
N GLY A 233 -13.44 -6.12 -33.52
CA GLY A 233 -13.16 -7.06 -34.60
C GLY A 233 -12.50 -8.32 -34.08
N CYS A 234 -11.42 -8.15 -33.30
CA CYS A 234 -10.72 -9.25 -32.65
C CYS A 234 -11.42 -9.75 -31.38
N ARG A 235 -12.46 -9.04 -30.89
CA ARG A 235 -13.21 -9.36 -29.67
C ARG A 235 -12.32 -9.35 -28.42
N THR A 236 -11.43 -8.37 -28.32
CA THR A 236 -10.48 -8.28 -27.19
C THR A 236 -10.43 -6.88 -26.61
N ILE A 237 -10.08 -6.83 -25.33
CA ILE A 237 -9.70 -5.61 -24.61
C ILE A 237 -8.22 -5.68 -24.30
N PHE A 238 -7.49 -4.64 -24.66
CA PHE A 238 -6.06 -4.53 -24.43
C PHE A 238 -5.77 -3.73 -23.16
N LEU A 239 -5.31 -4.40 -22.11
CA LEU A 239 -4.95 -3.75 -20.86
C LEU A 239 -3.47 -3.41 -20.85
N GLU A 240 -3.19 -2.11 -20.87
CA GLU A 240 -1.86 -1.56 -20.67
C GLU A 240 -1.46 -1.64 -19.19
N LYS A 241 -0.15 -1.45 -18.92
CA LYS A 241 0.43 -1.60 -17.57
C LYS A 241 -0.43 -0.87 -16.53
N THR A 242 -1.10 -1.63 -15.68
CA THR A 242 -1.61 -1.11 -14.41
C THR A 242 -0.56 -1.33 -13.34
N LYS A 243 -0.56 -0.47 -12.31
CA LYS A 243 0.39 -0.50 -11.18
C LYS A 243 0.64 -1.88 -10.55
N ASN A 244 -0.31 -2.83 -10.70
CA ASN A 244 -0.23 -4.19 -10.15
C ASN A 244 -0.49 -5.31 -11.19
N GLY A 245 -0.52 -5.01 -12.50
CA GLY A 245 -0.96 -5.94 -13.54
C GLY A 245 0.00 -6.05 -14.72
N SER A 246 0.16 -7.27 -15.25
CA SER A 246 0.86 -7.50 -16.51
C SER A 246 0.00 -7.04 -17.69
N LYS A 247 0.65 -6.49 -18.72
CA LYS A 247 0.03 -6.24 -20.03
C LYS A 247 -0.63 -7.54 -20.51
N ARG A 248 -1.91 -7.47 -20.85
CA ARG A 248 -2.66 -8.65 -21.33
C ARG A 248 -3.80 -8.26 -22.25
N GLN A 249 -4.12 -9.17 -23.17
CA GLN A 249 -5.37 -9.13 -23.91
C GLN A 249 -6.41 -9.95 -23.15
N VAL A 250 -7.59 -9.36 -22.98
CA VAL A 250 -8.73 -9.97 -22.32
C VAL A 250 -9.79 -10.24 -23.38
N PRO A 251 -10.16 -11.50 -23.65
CA PRO A 251 -11.22 -11.83 -24.59
C PRO A 251 -12.58 -11.35 -24.06
N MET A 252 -13.46 -10.95 -24.97
CA MET A 252 -14.85 -10.60 -24.68
C MET A 252 -15.79 -11.71 -25.14
N SER A 253 -16.73 -12.10 -24.29
CA SER A 253 -17.84 -12.97 -24.67
C SER A 253 -18.81 -12.27 -25.63
N SER A 254 -19.73 -13.03 -26.24
CA SER A 254 -20.81 -12.45 -27.06
C SER A 254 -21.65 -11.44 -26.28
N VAL A 255 -21.90 -11.69 -24.99
CA VAL A 255 -22.63 -10.79 -24.09
C VAL A 255 -21.87 -9.48 -23.89
N ALA A 256 -20.58 -9.57 -23.55
CA ALA A 256 -19.73 -8.39 -23.37
C ALA A 256 -19.66 -7.55 -24.65
N ILE A 257 -19.48 -8.19 -25.81
CA ILE A 257 -19.46 -7.50 -27.12
C ILE A 257 -20.78 -6.77 -27.38
N SER A 258 -21.92 -7.44 -27.16
CA SER A 258 -23.24 -6.85 -27.41
C SER A 258 -23.42 -5.57 -26.59
N VAL A 259 -23.09 -5.63 -25.31
CA VAL A 259 -23.29 -4.51 -24.38
C VAL A 259 -22.31 -3.37 -24.65
N VAL A 260 -21.06 -3.68 -25.00
CA VAL A 260 -20.08 -2.67 -25.41
C VAL A 260 -20.53 -1.98 -26.70
N LYS A 261 -21.00 -2.73 -27.69
CA LYS A 261 -21.51 -2.17 -28.96
C LYS A 261 -22.71 -1.25 -28.72
N GLU A 262 -23.72 -1.73 -28.00
CA GLU A 262 -24.90 -0.96 -27.63
C GLU A 262 -24.52 0.35 -26.93
N TYR A 263 -23.61 0.27 -25.95
CA TYR A 263 -23.16 1.43 -25.20
C TYR A 263 -22.41 2.43 -26.10
N LEU A 264 -21.48 1.98 -26.93
CA LEU A 264 -20.70 2.84 -27.83
C LEU A 264 -21.56 3.51 -28.90
N THR A 265 -22.60 2.84 -29.39
CA THR A 265 -23.57 3.42 -30.34
C THR A 265 -24.43 4.51 -29.67
N ALA A 266 -24.82 4.30 -28.41
CA ALA A 266 -25.65 5.26 -27.67
C ALA A 266 -24.85 6.43 -27.08
N HIS A 267 -23.52 6.33 -26.94
CA HIS A 267 -22.68 7.31 -26.24
C HIS A 267 -21.48 7.77 -27.09
N SER A 268 -21.64 8.94 -27.71
CA SER A 268 -20.64 9.55 -28.61
C SER A 268 -19.48 10.26 -27.91
N GLY A 269 -19.49 10.40 -26.57
CA GLY A 269 -18.44 11.13 -25.85
C GLY A 269 -17.06 10.48 -25.98
N ASP A 270 -15.98 11.25 -25.87
CA ASP A 270 -14.61 10.75 -26.08
C ASP A 270 -14.21 9.63 -25.10
N ARG A 271 -14.79 9.65 -23.90
CA ARG A 271 -14.47 8.69 -22.82
C ARG A 271 -15.48 7.57 -22.77
N LEU A 272 -15.00 6.38 -22.43
CA LEU A 272 -15.87 5.23 -22.19
C LEU A 272 -16.67 5.39 -20.89
N PHE A 273 -15.99 5.80 -19.82
CA PHE A 273 -16.60 6.08 -18.51
C PHE A 273 -16.37 7.55 -18.14
N THR A 274 -17.43 8.31 -17.93
CA THR A 274 -17.35 9.73 -17.54
C THR A 274 -16.81 9.94 -16.14
N ILE A 275 -16.96 8.93 -15.26
CA ILE A 275 -16.38 8.96 -13.91
C ILE A 275 -14.85 9.03 -13.93
N TRP A 276 -14.23 8.56 -15.02
CA TRP A 276 -12.80 8.59 -15.21
C TRP A 276 -12.38 9.86 -15.95
N ASN A 277 -11.59 10.70 -15.27
CA ASN A 277 -11.19 11.97 -15.84
C ASN A 277 -9.81 11.97 -16.53
N GLY A 278 -9.13 10.81 -16.59
CA GLY A 278 -7.77 10.68 -17.08
C GLY A 278 -6.67 10.91 -16.03
N ASP A 279 -7.01 11.37 -14.82
CA ASP A 279 -6.02 11.62 -13.76
C ASP A 279 -5.53 10.31 -13.12
N ALA A 280 -4.38 9.83 -13.60
CA ALA A 280 -3.71 8.63 -13.10
C ALA A 280 -2.97 8.84 -11.77
N SER A 281 -3.13 9.98 -11.10
CA SER A 281 -2.52 10.22 -9.80
C SER A 281 -3.00 9.16 -8.79
N PRO A 282 -2.11 8.61 -7.94
CA PRO A 282 -2.49 7.61 -6.96
C PRO A 282 -3.60 8.05 -6.00
N ALA A 283 -3.63 9.35 -5.66
CA ALA A 283 -4.66 9.93 -4.80
C ALA A 283 -6.03 9.90 -5.48
N HIS A 284 -6.11 10.33 -6.74
CA HIS A 284 -7.36 10.32 -7.50
C HIS A 284 -7.86 8.90 -7.75
N LEU A 285 -6.99 7.97 -8.14
CA LEU A 285 -7.34 6.57 -8.32
C LEU A 285 -7.89 5.91 -7.04
N ARG A 286 -7.31 6.22 -5.86
CA ARG A 286 -7.84 5.76 -4.57
C ARG A 286 -9.21 6.35 -4.28
N TYR A 287 -9.37 7.66 -4.48
CA TYR A 287 -10.66 8.35 -4.28
C TYR A 287 -11.76 7.72 -5.16
N LEU A 288 -11.52 7.56 -6.45
CA LEU A 288 -12.49 6.95 -7.37
C LEU A 288 -12.80 5.50 -7.01
N SER A 289 -11.78 4.68 -6.69
CA SER A 289 -11.99 3.29 -6.27
C SER A 289 -12.88 3.20 -5.02
N ASN A 290 -12.68 4.09 -4.04
CA ASN A 290 -13.50 4.14 -2.83
C ASN A 290 -14.92 4.63 -3.12
N LYS A 291 -15.07 5.67 -3.95
CA LYS A 291 -16.37 6.21 -4.38
C LYS A 291 -17.20 5.12 -5.08
N LEU A 292 -16.61 4.41 -6.03
CA LEU A 292 -17.25 3.30 -6.74
C LEU A 292 -17.58 2.14 -5.79
N SER A 293 -16.67 1.78 -4.89
CA SER A 293 -16.93 0.71 -3.91
C SER A 293 -18.14 1.03 -3.03
N SER A 294 -18.27 2.29 -2.59
CA SER A 294 -19.44 2.76 -1.83
C SER A 294 -20.72 2.75 -2.67
N GLN A 295 -20.65 3.23 -3.92
CA GLN A 295 -21.78 3.21 -4.85
C GLN A 295 -22.27 1.78 -5.13
N TRP A 296 -21.36 0.85 -5.37
CA TRP A 296 -21.68 -0.56 -5.57
C TRP A 296 -22.28 -1.22 -4.33
N SER A 297 -21.76 -0.91 -3.13
CA SER A 297 -22.38 -1.39 -1.88
C SER A 297 -23.83 -0.95 -1.74
N ARG A 298 -24.16 0.29 -2.14
CA ARG A 298 -25.55 0.79 -2.15
C ARG A 298 -26.42 0.08 -3.19
N ILE A 299 -25.87 -0.21 -4.37
CA ILE A 299 -26.56 -0.95 -5.44
C ILE A 299 -26.87 -2.37 -4.99
N PHE A 300 -25.87 -3.09 -4.47
CA PHE A 300 -26.06 -4.46 -4.00
C PHE A 300 -27.01 -4.53 -2.81
N SER A 301 -26.92 -3.58 -1.87
CA SER A 301 -27.91 -3.46 -0.79
C SER A 301 -29.33 -3.23 -1.31
N ALA A 302 -29.50 -2.42 -2.35
CA ALA A 302 -30.80 -2.22 -2.99
C ALA A 302 -31.31 -3.48 -3.70
N ALA A 303 -30.43 -4.32 -4.24
CA ALA A 303 -30.75 -5.59 -4.88
C ALA A 303 -30.97 -6.75 -3.87
N GLY A 304 -30.86 -6.48 -2.56
CA GLY A 304 -30.96 -7.50 -1.51
C GLY A 304 -29.67 -8.30 -1.26
N CYS A 305 -28.56 -7.92 -1.88
CA CYS A 305 -27.26 -8.61 -1.79
C CYS A 305 -26.28 -7.80 -0.92
N GLN A 306 -26.68 -7.44 0.31
CA GLN A 306 -25.91 -6.52 1.18
C GLN A 306 -24.51 -7.03 1.51
N ASP A 307 -24.37 -8.35 1.52
CA ASP A 307 -23.14 -9.05 1.81
C ASP A 307 -22.25 -9.20 0.57
N LEU A 308 -22.57 -8.65 -0.61
CA LEU A 308 -21.79 -8.69 -1.86
C LEU A 308 -20.90 -7.43 -2.03
N ARG A 309 -19.71 -7.61 -2.62
CA ARG A 309 -18.76 -6.54 -2.98
C ARG A 309 -18.40 -6.65 -4.45
N PHE A 310 -17.99 -5.54 -5.06
CA PHE A 310 -17.67 -5.54 -6.50
C PHE A 310 -16.50 -6.47 -6.83
N HIS A 311 -15.55 -6.65 -5.90
CA HIS A 311 -14.45 -7.60 -6.10
C HIS A 311 -14.93 -9.05 -6.22
N ASP A 312 -16.07 -9.40 -5.62
CA ASP A 312 -16.63 -10.75 -5.71
C ASP A 312 -17.13 -11.04 -7.13
N LEU A 313 -17.45 -10.02 -7.94
CA LEU A 313 -17.80 -10.22 -9.35
C LEU A 313 -16.64 -10.80 -10.15
N ARG A 314 -15.39 -10.45 -9.79
CA ARG A 314 -14.21 -11.06 -10.40
C ARG A 314 -14.06 -12.52 -9.95
N HIS A 315 -14.37 -12.83 -8.70
CA HIS A 315 -14.39 -14.21 -8.21
C HIS A 315 -15.43 -15.05 -8.96
N GLU A 316 -16.62 -14.49 -9.14
CA GLU A 316 -17.69 -15.09 -9.93
C GLU A 316 -17.30 -15.27 -11.40
N ALA A 317 -16.71 -14.26 -12.04
CA ALA A 317 -16.26 -14.34 -13.42
C ALA A 317 -15.23 -15.46 -13.64
N VAL A 318 -14.26 -15.60 -12.73
CA VAL A 318 -13.27 -16.69 -12.81
C VAL A 318 -13.95 -18.05 -12.62
N SER A 319 -14.89 -18.15 -11.68
CA SER A 319 -15.67 -19.37 -11.46
C SER A 319 -16.46 -19.77 -12.72
N ARG A 320 -17.14 -18.80 -13.35
CA ARG A 320 -17.82 -19.01 -14.64
C ARG A 320 -16.87 -19.41 -15.76
N MET A 321 -15.64 -18.90 -15.79
CA MET A 321 -14.65 -19.35 -16.78
C MET A 321 -14.30 -20.82 -16.60
N PHE A 322 -14.21 -21.31 -15.36
CA PHE A 322 -14.02 -22.74 -15.11
C PHE A 322 -15.23 -23.57 -15.55
N GLU A 323 -16.44 -23.14 -15.17
CA GLU A 323 -17.67 -23.91 -15.40
C GLU A 323 -18.16 -23.85 -16.86
N ARG A 324 -18.01 -22.71 -17.53
CA ARG A 324 -18.62 -22.45 -18.85
C ARG A 324 -17.64 -22.59 -20.01
N THR A 325 -16.35 -22.84 -19.74
CA THR A 325 -15.34 -22.95 -20.80
C THR A 325 -14.47 -24.19 -20.63
N LYS A 326 -13.99 -24.73 -21.75
CA LYS A 326 -12.99 -25.82 -21.75
C LYS A 326 -11.56 -25.30 -21.66
N TRP A 327 -11.35 -24.11 -21.09
CA TRP A 327 -10.01 -23.52 -21.01
C TRP A 327 -9.15 -24.25 -19.99
N SER A 328 -7.84 -24.30 -20.24
CA SER A 328 -6.89 -24.77 -19.24
C SER A 328 -6.69 -23.70 -18.15
N ASP A 329 -6.27 -24.14 -16.98
CA ASP A 329 -5.99 -23.27 -15.83
C ASP A 329 -4.99 -22.16 -16.17
N VAL A 330 -4.00 -22.47 -17.04
CA VAL A 330 -3.03 -21.50 -17.55
C VAL A 330 -3.71 -20.41 -18.40
N LYS A 331 -4.67 -20.79 -19.26
CA LYS A 331 -5.44 -19.82 -20.06
C LYS A 331 -6.29 -18.94 -19.15
N ILE A 332 -6.98 -19.51 -18.18
CA ILE A 332 -7.80 -18.76 -17.21
C ILE A 332 -6.92 -17.81 -16.38
N ALA A 333 -5.75 -18.27 -15.90
CA ALA A 333 -4.79 -17.43 -15.18
C ALA A 333 -4.31 -16.24 -16.04
N LYS A 334 -4.01 -16.49 -17.31
CA LYS A 334 -3.55 -15.45 -18.25
C LYS A 334 -4.64 -14.40 -18.51
N VAL A 335 -5.88 -14.83 -18.75
CA VAL A 335 -7.02 -13.94 -18.99
C VAL A 335 -7.37 -13.12 -17.74
N SER A 336 -7.51 -13.80 -16.60
CA SER A 336 -7.83 -13.14 -15.33
C SER A 336 -6.67 -12.30 -14.79
N GLY A 337 -5.41 -12.58 -15.17
CA GLY A 337 -4.23 -11.86 -14.67
C GLY A 337 -3.83 -12.27 -13.26
N HIS A 338 -3.90 -13.57 -12.95
CA HIS A 338 -3.32 -14.17 -11.75
C HIS A 338 -1.86 -14.56 -12.03
N THR A 339 -0.92 -14.04 -11.23
CA THR A 339 0.53 -14.25 -11.44
C THR A 339 1.04 -15.59 -10.89
N SER A 340 0.26 -16.28 -10.06
CA SER A 340 0.61 -17.58 -9.49
C SER A 340 -0.57 -18.53 -9.53
N THR A 341 -0.31 -19.78 -9.93
CA THR A 341 -1.29 -20.86 -9.89
C THR A 341 -1.88 -21.03 -8.50
N LYS A 342 -1.12 -20.79 -7.42
CA LYS A 342 -1.65 -20.85 -6.03
C LYS A 342 -2.83 -19.90 -5.80
N MET A 343 -2.86 -18.75 -6.47
CA MET A 343 -4.01 -17.83 -6.38
C MET A 343 -5.23 -18.37 -7.15
N LEU A 344 -4.99 -19.09 -8.24
CA LEU A 344 -6.04 -19.70 -9.05
C LEU A 344 -6.56 -21.03 -8.44
N MET A 345 -5.74 -21.78 -7.70
CA MET A 345 -6.14 -23.05 -7.08
C MET A 345 -7.31 -22.92 -6.10
N ARG A 346 -7.69 -21.70 -5.71
CA ARG A 346 -8.93 -21.43 -4.97
C ARG A 346 -10.18 -21.89 -5.71
N TYR A 347 -10.14 -21.84 -7.03
CA TYR A 347 -11.24 -22.23 -7.92
C TYR A 347 -11.13 -23.70 -8.36
N ALA A 348 -10.07 -24.42 -7.97
CA ALA A 348 -9.82 -25.80 -8.41
C ALA A 348 -10.93 -26.78 -7.98
N ASN A 349 -11.63 -26.49 -6.88
CA ASN A 349 -12.76 -27.32 -6.42
C ASN A 349 -13.91 -27.38 -7.44
N LEU A 350 -14.04 -26.37 -8.30
CA LEU A 350 -15.07 -26.34 -9.35
C LEU A 350 -14.82 -27.40 -10.45
N ARG A 351 -13.57 -27.87 -10.59
CA ARG A 351 -13.25 -28.97 -11.52
C ARG A 351 -13.67 -30.34 -10.98
N ALA A 352 -13.86 -30.51 -9.68
CA ALA A 352 -14.08 -31.85 -9.11
C ALA A 352 -15.40 -32.48 -9.58
N SER A 353 -16.45 -31.67 -9.77
CA SER A 353 -17.72 -32.11 -10.36
C SER A 353 -17.59 -32.45 -11.85
N ASP A 354 -16.91 -31.61 -12.63
CA ASP A 354 -16.66 -31.86 -14.06
C ASP A 354 -15.75 -33.09 -14.27
N LEU A 355 -14.79 -33.29 -13.35
CA LEU A 355 -13.95 -34.46 -13.32
C LEU A 355 -14.78 -35.71 -13.02
N ALA A 356 -15.77 -35.63 -12.14
CA ALA A 356 -16.67 -36.76 -11.87
C ALA A 356 -17.51 -37.15 -13.11
N GLU A 357 -18.00 -36.18 -13.90
CA GLU A 357 -18.69 -36.47 -15.17
C GLU A 357 -17.77 -37.05 -16.26
N SER A 358 -16.45 -36.87 -16.12
CA SER A 358 -15.45 -37.41 -17.04
C SER A 358 -14.68 -38.62 -16.47
N MET A 359 -15.08 -39.12 -15.30
CA MET A 359 -14.64 -40.41 -14.79
C MET A 359 -15.42 -41.54 -15.48
N TRP A 360 -14.71 -42.64 -15.72
CA TRP A 360 -15.00 -43.74 -16.66
C TRP A 360 -16.45 -44.26 -16.70
#